data_AF-A0A2V1C3N3-F1
#
_entry.id   AF-A0A2V1C3N3-F1
#
_cell.length_a   1.000
_cell.length_b   1.000
_cell.length_c   1.000
_cell.angle_alpha   90.00
_cell.angle_beta   90.00
_cell.angle_gamma   90.00
#
_symmetry.space_group_name_H-M   'P 1'
#
loop_
_entity.id
_entity.type
_entity.pdbx_description
1 polymer ?
#
loop_
_entity_poly.entity_id
_entity_poly.type
_entity_poly.pdbx_seq_one_letter_code
_entity_poly.pdbx_strand_id
1 'polypeptide(L)'
;MGAAVPGGQRAFVRADGSLGFTQAHSAALPEDAYTSPFEYTPQTSEGNTGTLTFEGKSFSACPDETFGPSGRTVYQLFANAVKPETRAEDCIGVGFATAIWTGTVPYEYV
;
A
#
# COMPACT_ATOMS: atom_id res chain seq x y z
N MET A 1 17.09 11.20 -27.18
CA MET A 1 17.16 11.11 -25.71
C MET A 1 15.78 10.69 -25.23
N GLY A 2 15.61 9.42 -24.85
CA GLY A 2 14.37 8.90 -24.28
C GLY A 2 14.71 8.37 -22.89
N ALA A 3 14.03 8.87 -21.86
CA ALA A 3 14.17 8.32 -20.53
C ALA A 3 13.46 6.95 -20.51
N ALA A 4 14.23 5.88 -20.72
CA ALA A 4 13.79 4.53 -20.40
C ALA A 4 13.92 4.37 -18.88
N VAL A 5 12.89 4.78 -18.13
CA VAL A 5 12.80 4.47 -16.71
C VAL A 5 12.23 3.05 -16.60
N PRO A 6 12.86 2.13 -15.85
CA PRO A 6 12.28 0.82 -15.57
C PRO A 6 10.86 0.99 -15.03
N GLY A 7 9.85 0.52 -15.78
CA GLY A 7 8.44 0.66 -15.47
C GLY A 7 8.04 -0.18 -14.26
N GLY A 8 8.20 0.39 -13.07
CA GLY A 8 7.71 -0.18 -11.82
C GLY A 8 6.76 0.78 -11.13
N GLN A 9 5.64 0.27 -10.62
CA GLN A 9 4.83 0.99 -9.65
C GLN A 9 5.43 0.76 -8.25
N ARG A 10 5.50 1.81 -7.44
CA ARG A 10 6.05 1.73 -6.07
C ARG A 10 4.98 2.12 -5.06
N ALA A 11 4.82 1.33 -4.00
CA ALA A 11 3.99 1.70 -2.86
C ALA A 11 4.67 2.75 -1.97
N PHE A 12 3.88 3.66 -1.40
CA PHE A 12 4.33 4.70 -0.46
C PHE A 12 3.21 5.03 0.54
N VAL A 13 3.57 5.68 1.65
CA VAL A 13 2.64 6.25 2.62
C VAL A 13 2.75 7.76 2.56
N ARG A 14 1.65 8.50 2.37
CA ARG A 14 1.66 9.97 2.40
C ARG A 14 1.82 10.51 3.82
N ALA A 15 2.07 11.81 3.95
CA ALA A 15 2.19 12.49 5.24
C ALA A 15 0.91 12.48 6.11
N ASP A 16 -0.24 12.18 5.52
CA ASP A 16 -1.52 11.93 6.22
C ASP A 16 -1.74 10.46 6.60
N GLY A 17 -0.79 9.59 6.24
CA GLY A 17 -0.83 8.15 6.47
C GLY A 17 -1.51 7.34 5.37
N SER A 18 -2.08 7.96 4.34
CA SER A 18 -2.75 7.23 3.24
C SER A 18 -1.74 6.43 2.41
N LEU A 19 -2.06 5.15 2.17
CA LEU A 19 -1.30 4.28 1.29
C LEU A 19 -1.59 4.64 -0.17
N GLY A 20 -0.53 4.82 -0.96
CA GLY A 20 -0.61 5.08 -2.38
C GLY A 20 0.40 4.24 -3.16
N PHE A 21 0.29 4.30 -4.48
CA PHE A 21 1.27 3.75 -5.38
C PHE A 21 1.51 4.71 -6.54
N THR A 22 2.72 4.70 -7.09
CA THR A 22 3.06 5.57 -8.23
C THR A 22 2.32 5.12 -9.49
N GLN A 23 1.98 6.08 -10.35
CA GLN A 23 1.49 5.75 -11.69
C GLN A 23 2.54 4.91 -12.44
N ALA A 24 2.08 4.01 -13.31
CA ALA A 24 2.95 3.29 -14.22
C ALA A 24 3.91 4.24 -14.94
N HIS A 25 5.17 3.82 -15.06
CA HIS A 25 6.23 4.61 -15.70
C HIS A 25 6.53 5.97 -15.04
N SER A 26 6.09 6.17 -13.79
CA SER A 26 6.36 7.39 -13.03
C SER A 26 7.04 7.08 -11.71
N ALA A 27 8.13 7.81 -11.43
CA ALA A 27 8.78 7.84 -10.13
C ALA A 27 8.32 9.04 -9.27
N ALA A 28 7.31 9.79 -9.72
CA ALA A 28 6.81 10.95 -8.99
C ALA A 28 6.13 10.51 -7.67
N LEU A 29 6.63 11.04 -6.57
CA LEU A 29 6.06 10.87 -5.24
C LEU A 29 5.45 12.19 -4.77
N PRO A 30 4.36 12.16 -4.00
CA PRO A 30 3.90 13.34 -3.27
C PRO A 30 5.00 13.85 -2.34
N GLU A 31 4.96 15.15 -2.04
CA GLU A 31 5.81 15.76 -1.03
C GLU A 31 5.60 15.06 0.33
N ASP A 32 6.68 14.89 1.09
CA ASP A 32 6.71 14.24 2.40
C ASP A 32 6.17 12.79 2.43
N ALA A 33 6.11 12.12 1.28
CA ALA A 33 5.76 10.70 1.23
C ALA A 33 6.89 9.82 1.78
N TYR A 34 6.52 8.85 2.60
CA TYR A 34 7.41 7.83 3.12
C TYR A 34 7.43 6.62 2.20
N THR A 35 8.62 6.20 1.79
CA THR A 35 8.82 4.92 1.06
C THR A 35 9.32 3.78 1.95
N SER A 36 9.48 4.05 3.24
CA SER A 36 9.99 3.16 4.28
C SER A 36 9.43 3.59 5.63
N PRO A 37 9.42 2.69 6.63
CA PRO A 37 9.88 1.31 6.64
C PRO A 37 8.69 0.36 6.52
N PHE A 38 8.36 0.00 5.27
CA PHE A 38 7.53 -1.18 5.06
C PHE A 38 8.30 -2.42 5.52
N GLU A 39 7.72 -3.22 6.41
CA GLU A 39 8.32 -4.48 6.86
C GLU A 39 7.52 -5.65 6.31
N TYR A 40 8.18 -6.47 5.49
CA TYR A 40 7.60 -7.65 4.87
C TYR A 40 8.12 -8.90 5.57
N THR A 41 7.20 -9.72 6.06
CA THR A 41 7.48 -11.09 6.53
C THR A 41 6.75 -12.06 5.61
N PRO A 42 7.44 -12.97 4.88
CA PRO A 42 6.77 -13.93 4.01
C PRO A 42 6.04 -15.02 4.81
N GLN A 43 5.02 -15.64 4.20
CA GLN A 43 4.54 -16.93 4.66
C GLN A 43 5.66 -17.98 4.54
N THR A 44 5.94 -18.70 5.63
CA THR A 44 7.02 -19.70 5.70
C THR A 44 6.54 -21.15 5.66
N SER A 45 5.25 -21.40 5.93
CA SER A 45 4.67 -22.73 5.91
C SER A 45 3.19 -22.70 5.53
N GLU A 46 2.65 -23.85 5.13
CA GLU A 46 1.20 -24.03 4.94
C GLU A 46 0.45 -23.75 6.26
N GLY A 47 -0.73 -23.13 6.18
CA GLY A 47 -1.56 -22.76 7.34
C GLY A 47 -1.14 -21.48 8.08
N ASN A 48 0.02 -20.89 7.75
CA ASN A 48 0.42 -19.58 8.26
C ASN A 48 0.26 -18.51 7.17
N THR A 49 0.18 -17.25 7.57
CA THR A 49 0.27 -16.11 6.65
C THR A 49 1.43 -15.23 7.08
N GLY A 50 2.14 -14.68 6.11
CA GLY A 50 3.08 -13.61 6.37
C GLY A 50 2.36 -12.29 6.62
N THR A 51 3.12 -11.24 6.92
CA THR A 51 2.59 -9.92 7.23
C THR A 51 3.29 -8.84 6.43
N LEU A 52 2.58 -7.74 6.21
CA LEU A 52 3.16 -6.46 5.81
C LEU A 52 2.75 -5.40 6.83
N THR A 53 3.72 -4.72 7.43
CA THR A 53 3.53 -3.61 8.37
C THR A 53 4.25 -2.36 7.89
N PHE A 54 4.01 -1.25 8.58
CA PHE A 54 4.73 -0.01 8.39
C PHE A 54 5.09 0.59 9.75
N GLU A 55 6.38 0.83 10.02
CA GLU A 55 6.90 1.20 11.36
C GLU A 55 6.37 0.25 12.46
N GLY A 56 6.34 -1.05 12.17
CA GLY A 56 5.89 -2.10 13.08
C GLY A 56 4.39 -2.09 13.39
N LYS A 57 3.59 -1.24 12.72
CA LYS A 57 2.13 -1.17 12.91
C LYS A 57 1.36 -1.64 11.68
N SER A 58 0.13 -2.09 11.92
CA SER A 58 -0.81 -2.54 10.89
C SER A 58 -1.42 -1.35 10.12
N PHE A 59 -2.43 -1.65 9.30
CA PHE A 59 -3.16 -0.67 8.53
C PHE A 59 -4.62 -0.58 9.00
N SER A 60 -5.29 0.49 8.60
CA SER A 60 -6.74 0.62 8.73
C SER A 60 -7.34 1.02 7.40
N ALA A 61 -8.55 0.57 7.13
CA ALA A 61 -9.35 0.95 5.98
C ALA A 61 -10.44 1.90 6.45
N CYS A 62 -10.47 3.11 5.91
CA CYS A 62 -11.46 4.13 6.24
C CYS A 62 -12.32 4.43 5.00
N PRO A 63 -13.64 4.56 5.12
CA PRO A 63 -14.49 5.02 4.02
C PRO A 63 -13.97 6.34 3.45
N ASP A 64 -13.90 6.45 2.12
CA ASP A 64 -13.47 7.68 1.44
C ASP A 64 -14.65 8.55 0.98
N GLU A 65 -15.86 8.24 1.47
CA GLU A 65 -17.14 8.85 1.10
C GLU A 65 -17.53 8.71 -0.39
N THR A 66 -16.77 7.93 -1.17
CA THR A 66 -17.08 7.64 -2.57
C THR A 66 -17.66 6.24 -2.75
N PHE A 67 -18.33 6.05 -3.89
CA PHE A 67 -18.90 4.77 -4.29
C PHE A 67 -18.20 4.27 -5.55
N GLY A 68 -17.75 3.01 -5.51
CA GLY A 68 -17.12 2.36 -6.65
C GLY A 68 -18.14 1.97 -7.72
N PRO A 69 -17.69 1.38 -8.84
CA PRO A 69 -18.57 0.96 -9.94
C PRO A 69 -19.67 -0.04 -9.53
N SER A 70 -19.47 -0.75 -8.42
CA SER A 70 -20.44 -1.68 -7.82
C SER A 70 -21.48 -0.99 -6.91
N GLY A 71 -21.42 0.34 -6.77
CA GLY A 71 -22.27 1.10 -5.85
C GLY A 71 -21.94 0.90 -4.37
N ARG A 72 -20.79 0.27 -4.05
CA ARG A 72 -20.32 0.06 -2.68
C ARG A 72 -19.32 1.14 -2.29
N THR A 73 -19.32 1.47 -1.00
CA THR A 73 -18.36 2.39 -0.39
C THR A 73 -16.93 1.95 -0.68
N VAL A 74 -16.11 2.88 -1.17
CA VAL A 74 -14.68 2.67 -1.34
C VAL A 74 -13.97 2.98 -0.03
N TYR A 75 -12.89 2.25 0.22
CA TYR A 75 -12.08 2.42 1.41
C TYR A 75 -10.66 2.81 1.01
N GLN A 76 -10.15 3.87 1.63
CA GLN A 76 -8.75 4.26 1.57
C GLN A 76 -7.99 3.56 2.70
N LEU A 77 -6.84 2.99 2.36
CA LEU A 77 -5.96 2.34 3.33
C LEU A 77 -5.01 3.37 3.95
N PHE A 78 -4.78 3.26 5.26
CA PHE A 78 -3.88 4.13 6.02
C PHE A 78 -2.94 3.32 6.90
N ALA A 79 -1.66 3.70 6.97
CA ALA A 79 -0.64 3.07 7.82
C ALA A 79 -0.74 3.57 9.26
N ASN A 80 -1.08 2.74 10.25
CA ASN A 80 -1.41 3.16 11.63
C ASN A 80 -0.28 3.89 12.39
N ALA A 81 0.93 3.89 11.86
CA ALA A 81 2.05 4.64 12.41
C ALA A 81 2.03 6.15 12.08
N VAL A 82 1.29 6.57 11.06
CA VAL A 82 1.28 7.96 10.60
C VAL A 82 -0.07 8.61 10.86
N LYS A 83 -0.08 9.64 11.71
CA LYS A 83 -1.25 10.47 12.08
C LYS A 83 -2.56 9.68 12.28
N PRO A 84 -2.58 8.62 13.12
CA PRO A 84 -3.82 7.87 13.37
C PRO A 84 -4.95 8.74 13.94
N GLU A 85 -4.61 9.81 14.65
CA GLU A 85 -5.55 10.74 15.29
C GLU A 85 -6.35 11.62 14.33
N THR A 86 -5.95 11.73 13.06
CA THR A 86 -6.63 12.59 12.07
C THR A 86 -7.60 11.82 11.18
N ARG A 87 -7.93 10.57 11.54
CA ARG A 87 -8.72 9.66 10.70
C ARG A 87 -10.20 9.69 11.06
N ALA A 88 -11.02 9.24 10.11
CA ALA A 88 -12.44 9.01 10.35
C ALA A 88 -12.67 8.02 11.50
N GLU A 89 -13.78 8.16 12.22
CA GLU A 89 -14.08 7.33 13.38
C GLU A 89 -14.52 5.90 13.02
N ASP A 90 -14.96 5.68 11.78
CA ASP A 90 -15.52 4.42 11.27
C ASP A 90 -14.50 3.54 10.53
N CYS A 91 -13.20 3.80 10.72
CA CYS A 91 -12.15 2.97 10.15
C CYS A 91 -12.15 1.56 10.76
N ILE A 92 -11.95 0.55 9.91
CA ILE A 92 -11.76 -0.84 10.31
C ILE A 92 -10.29 -1.22 10.25
N GLY A 93 -9.81 -1.98 11.25
CA GLY A 93 -8.45 -2.52 11.24
C GLY A 93 -8.28 -3.57 10.15
N VAL A 94 -7.19 -3.49 9.40
CA VAL A 94 -6.87 -4.45 8.33
C VAL A 94 -5.43 -4.93 8.40
N GLY A 95 -5.22 -6.18 8.00
CA GLY A 95 -3.91 -6.79 7.85
C GLY A 95 -3.70 -7.25 6.42
N PHE A 96 -2.46 -7.17 5.96
CA PHE A 96 -2.06 -7.77 4.69
C PHE A 96 -1.46 -9.14 4.96
N ALA A 97 -2.09 -10.17 4.42
CA ALA A 97 -1.49 -11.49 4.33
C ALA A 97 -0.51 -11.52 3.15
N THR A 98 0.71 -11.97 3.39
CA THR A 98 1.72 -12.10 2.34
C THR A 98 2.08 -13.56 2.10
N ALA A 99 2.48 -13.85 0.87
CA ALA A 99 2.97 -15.16 0.45
C ALA A 99 4.26 -15.00 -0.35
N ILE A 100 5.02 -16.09 -0.46
CA ILE A 100 6.18 -16.14 -1.35
C ILE A 100 5.67 -16.35 -2.78
N TRP A 101 6.03 -15.44 -3.68
CA TRP A 101 5.82 -15.64 -5.11
C TRP A 101 7.07 -16.27 -5.74
N THR A 102 6.91 -17.45 -6.33
CA THR A 102 7.99 -18.20 -7.01
C THR A 102 7.87 -18.20 -8.54
N GLY A 103 6.82 -17.57 -9.07
CA GLY A 103 6.60 -17.45 -10.51
C GLY A 103 7.42 -16.33 -11.15
N THR A 104 7.24 -16.14 -12.45
CA THR A 104 7.85 -15.03 -13.19
C THR A 104 7.39 -13.70 -12.58
N VAL A 105 8.31 -12.77 -12.35
CA VAL A 105 7.96 -11.43 -11.90
C VAL A 105 7.20 -10.74 -13.04
N PRO A 106 5.96 -10.24 -12.80
CA PRO A 106 5.27 -9.47 -13.81
C PRO A 106 6.04 -8.16 -14.03
N TYR A 107 6.61 -8.01 -15.23
CA TYR A 107 7.14 -6.74 -15.72
C TYR A 107 6.22 -6.27 -16.84
N GLU A 108 6.04 -4.95 -16.95
CA GLU A 108 5.51 -4.33 -18.17
C GLU A 108 6.74 -3.87 -18.96
N TYR A 109 7.01 -4.46 -20.13
CA TYR A 109 8.06 -3.95 -21.02
C TYR A 109 7.59 -2.64 -21.64
N VAL A 110 8.54 -1.71 -21.72
CA VAL A 110 8.44 -0.40 -22.37
C VAL A 110 8.60 -0.53 -23.88
#